data_AF-A0A1S3Z4J6-F1
#
_entry.id   AF-A0A1S3Z4J6-F1
#
_cell.length_a   1.000
_cell.length_b   1.000
_cell.length_c   1.000
_cell.angle_alpha   90.00
_cell.angle_beta   90.00
_cell.angle_gamma   90.00
#
_symmetry.space_group_name_H-M   'P 1'
#
loop_
_entity.id
_entity.type
_entity.pdbx_description
1 polymer ?
#
loop_
_entity_poly.entity_id
_entity_poly.type
_entity_poly.pdbx_seq_one_letter_code
_entity_poly.pdbx_strand_id
1 'polypeptide(L)'
;MAAFELLHQARRHCSYKTQSHFSPLLRSHFHRFLSSSSSQSQPEPPENPIPVQPVSYKPKDPPETPPAETTPQASTRPESNTQNTVNADGKTWTREDLRYLKDAPKITPVSYPTRVAPLPEDRVEEEGGVEAKGDEELERERRRIEAQKRAAMRRVLNVEEEMVPFPTLVNVKSDDEKKKKKAVYDLKEAIRLVKANAKKKFDETLEAHVVLTSDMRRSDLKLEGTVAVPHGFGKVYRIAVFAEGAAADEAREAGADVVGGLELIENIKSGNVKIDFDKCFSTHAMMPNLRQIAKYLRQLMPDTKKGTVTKDITKAVKEAKQGVPFKKDKTAIVHVGIGKVSFQDEALCENVGAFVHELLRQKPAGLKKSSKYAGYVNTVHICSTMGPSFPVSIQSLSIAADRHARKYLQL
;
A
#
# COMPACT_ATOMS: atom_id res chain seq x y z
N MET A 1 -58.59 15.40 -26.75
CA MET A 1 -58.23 16.05 -25.47
C MET A 1 -56.80 15.61 -25.16
N ALA A 2 -55.76 16.46 -25.10
CA ALA A 2 -55.66 17.81 -24.55
C ALA A 2 -55.88 17.82 -23.03
N ALA A 3 -54.98 18.36 -22.18
CA ALA A 3 -53.66 18.94 -22.44
C ALA A 3 -52.79 18.91 -21.14
N PHE A 4 -51.77 19.78 -21.06
CA PHE A 4 -50.87 20.06 -19.92
C PHE A 4 -49.75 19.02 -19.70
N GLU A 5 -48.46 19.34 -19.95
CA GLU A 5 -47.53 20.35 -19.36
C GLU A 5 -46.83 19.80 -18.08
N LEU A 6 -45.56 20.08 -17.75
CA LEU A 6 -44.44 20.79 -18.41
C LEU A 6 -43.08 20.29 -17.84
N LEU A 7 -41.97 20.59 -18.54
CA LEU A 7 -40.58 20.81 -18.02
C LEU A 7 -39.90 19.73 -17.13
N HIS A 8 -38.77 19.10 -17.55
CA HIS A 8 -37.37 19.57 -17.38
C HIS A 8 -36.79 19.39 -15.93
N GLN A 9 -35.48 19.25 -15.68
CA GLN A 9 -34.28 19.51 -16.49
C GLN A 9 -33.06 18.65 -16.06
N ALA A 10 -32.15 18.36 -17.00
CA ALA A 10 -30.68 18.10 -16.85
C ALA A 10 -30.14 17.07 -15.80
N ARG A 11 -29.29 16.08 -16.17
CA ARG A 11 -27.85 16.20 -16.56
C ARG A 11 -27.01 16.94 -15.49
N ARG A 12 -25.90 16.43 -14.92
CA ARG A 12 -24.72 15.66 -15.40
C ARG A 12 -23.91 15.22 -14.14
N HIS A 13 -22.79 14.48 -14.09
CA HIS A 13 -21.87 13.72 -14.97
C HIS A 13 -20.99 12.84 -14.01
N CYS A 14 -20.23 11.79 -14.37
CA CYS A 14 -20.06 10.96 -15.57
C CYS A 14 -19.34 9.65 -15.16
N SER A 15 -19.31 8.63 -16.03
CA SER A 15 -18.46 7.43 -15.89
C SER A 15 -17.69 7.19 -17.18
N TYR A 16 -16.37 6.98 -17.10
CA TYR A 16 -15.50 6.82 -18.28
C TYR A 16 -15.28 5.33 -18.61
N LYS A 17 -15.60 4.92 -19.84
CA LYS A 17 -15.30 3.59 -20.39
C LYS A 17 -14.59 3.73 -21.74
N THR A 18 -13.82 2.70 -22.10
CA THR A 18 -12.85 2.65 -23.20
C THR A 18 -13.44 2.41 -24.58
N GLN A 19 -12.85 3.04 -25.62
CA GLN A 19 -12.65 2.61 -27.01
C GLN A 19 -11.68 3.66 -27.64
N SER A 20 -10.60 3.42 -28.41
CA SER A 20 -10.10 2.36 -29.31
C SER A 20 -10.34 2.65 -30.81
N HIS A 21 -9.25 2.94 -31.54
CA HIS A 21 -9.05 2.91 -33.01
C HIS A 21 -10.11 3.55 -33.93
N PHE A 22 -9.71 4.57 -34.71
CA PHE A 22 -9.35 4.43 -36.14
C PHE A 22 -8.82 5.76 -36.70
N SER A 23 -8.11 5.70 -37.84
CA SER A 23 -7.76 6.85 -38.71
C SER A 23 -8.25 6.55 -40.14
N PRO A 24 -8.46 7.57 -41.00
CA PRO A 24 -7.45 7.80 -42.03
C PRO A 24 -7.31 9.24 -42.62
N LEU A 25 -6.07 9.56 -43.03
CA LEU A 25 -5.66 10.21 -44.28
C LEU A 25 -6.06 11.65 -44.71
N LEU A 26 -5.05 12.30 -45.33
CA LEU A 26 -5.09 13.25 -46.47
C LEU A 26 -5.73 14.65 -46.32
N ARG A 27 -4.85 15.67 -46.24
CA ARG A 27 -4.72 16.66 -47.33
C ARG A 27 -3.34 17.32 -47.35
N SER A 28 -2.85 17.62 -48.55
CA SER A 28 -1.58 18.31 -48.82
C SER A 28 -1.84 19.61 -49.58
N HIS A 29 -0.95 20.61 -49.42
CA HIS A 29 -0.65 21.59 -50.47
C HIS A 29 0.78 22.15 -50.30
N PHE A 30 1.28 22.78 -51.36
CA PHE A 30 2.70 23.06 -51.63
C PHE A 30 2.98 24.58 -51.73
N HIS A 31 4.19 24.93 -52.18
CA HIS A 31 4.80 26.25 -52.47
C HIS A 31 5.71 26.76 -51.33
N ARG A 32 7.07 26.85 -51.46
CA ARG A 32 8.00 27.20 -52.58
C ARG A 32 7.80 28.66 -53.00
N PHE A 33 8.77 29.58 -53.00
CA PHE A 33 10.20 29.60 -53.45
C PHE A 33 11.12 30.31 -52.39
N LEU A 34 12.45 30.09 -52.24
CA LEU A 34 13.62 30.37 -53.14
C LEU A 34 13.79 31.90 -53.43
N SER A 35 14.98 32.55 -53.39
CA SER A 35 16.39 32.08 -53.47
C SER A 35 17.46 32.98 -52.76
N SER A 36 18.60 32.36 -52.41
CA SER A 36 20.03 32.71 -52.73
C SER A 36 20.73 34.04 -52.40
N SER A 37 21.94 33.93 -51.83
CA SER A 37 23.16 34.67 -52.24
C SER A 37 24.43 33.87 -51.84
N SER A 38 25.59 34.16 -52.44
CA SER A 38 26.80 33.33 -52.37
C SER A 38 28.07 34.13 -52.04
N SER A 39 29.03 33.51 -51.33
CA SER A 39 30.44 33.91 -51.32
C SER A 39 31.37 32.75 -50.92
N GLN A 40 32.62 32.78 -51.41
CA GLN A 40 33.69 31.82 -51.10
C GLN A 40 34.95 32.58 -50.64
N SER A 41 35.62 32.06 -49.61
CA SER A 41 37.04 32.34 -49.31
C SER A 41 37.62 31.24 -48.43
N GLN A 42 38.95 31.15 -48.34
CA GLN A 42 39.70 30.04 -47.73
C GLN A 42 40.29 30.39 -46.33
N PRO A 43 40.77 29.41 -45.55
CA PRO A 43 41.11 29.57 -44.13
C PRO A 43 42.58 29.98 -43.88
N GLU A 44 42.82 30.54 -42.69
CA GLU A 44 44.12 30.95 -42.12
C GLU A 44 44.14 30.59 -40.59
N PRO A 45 45.28 30.71 -39.86
CA PRO A 45 45.70 29.75 -38.82
C PRO A 45 45.24 30.03 -37.37
N PRO A 46 45.51 29.13 -36.40
CA PRO A 46 45.01 29.26 -35.02
C PRO A 46 45.79 30.27 -34.16
N GLU A 47 45.06 31.04 -33.35
CA GLU A 47 45.64 31.98 -32.38
C GLU A 47 45.96 31.34 -31.00
N ASN A 48 46.70 32.10 -30.20
CA ASN A 48 47.45 31.65 -29.02
C ASN A 48 46.60 31.51 -27.73
N PRO A 49 47.06 30.71 -26.74
CA PRO A 49 46.31 30.44 -25.51
C PRO A 49 46.13 31.65 -24.57
N ILE A 50 45.02 31.65 -23.85
CA ILE A 50 44.61 32.69 -22.90
C ILE A 50 45.57 32.76 -21.68
N PRO A 51 46.02 33.94 -21.24
CA PRO A 51 46.90 34.06 -20.06
C PRO A 51 46.20 33.67 -18.75
N VAL A 52 46.80 32.74 -18.01
CA VAL A 52 46.37 32.39 -16.65
C VAL A 52 46.97 33.38 -15.65
N GLN A 53 46.14 34.14 -14.92
CA GLN A 53 46.61 34.96 -13.81
C GLN A 53 46.72 34.12 -12.52
N PRO A 54 47.85 34.20 -11.77
CA PRO A 54 48.02 33.48 -10.52
C PRO A 54 47.26 34.17 -9.37
N VAL A 55 46.13 33.60 -8.96
CA VAL A 55 45.39 34.05 -7.77
C VAL A 55 46.14 33.62 -6.51
N SER A 56 46.81 34.57 -5.87
CA SER A 56 47.50 34.35 -4.58
C SER A 56 46.49 34.29 -3.43
N TYR A 57 46.38 33.12 -2.79
CA TYR A 57 45.59 32.94 -1.58
C TYR A 57 46.43 33.23 -0.34
N LYS A 58 46.02 34.21 0.47
CA LYS A 58 46.56 34.35 1.83
C LYS A 58 46.19 33.13 2.68
N PRO A 59 47.10 32.59 3.50
CA PRO A 59 46.74 31.66 4.57
C PRO A 59 45.68 32.24 5.50
N LYS A 60 44.95 31.37 6.19
CA LYS A 60 43.92 31.75 7.17
C LYS A 60 44.39 31.34 8.56
N ASP A 61 44.51 32.31 9.45
CA ASP A 61 45.06 32.13 10.80
C ASP A 61 44.16 31.22 11.68
N PRO A 62 44.76 30.48 12.63
CA PRO A 62 44.02 29.59 13.54
C PRO A 62 43.22 30.39 14.58
N PRO A 63 42.09 29.85 15.08
CA PRO A 63 41.28 30.50 16.11
C PRO A 63 41.96 30.44 17.49
N GLU A 64 41.99 31.58 18.18
CA GLU A 64 42.56 31.70 19.53
C GLU A 64 41.64 31.14 20.62
N THR A 65 42.23 30.64 21.71
CA THR A 65 41.54 30.25 22.94
C THR A 65 41.35 31.45 23.87
N PRO A 66 40.12 31.77 24.32
CA PRO A 66 39.93 32.76 25.39
C PRO A 66 40.34 32.19 26.76
N PRO A 67 40.92 33.01 27.65
CA PRO A 67 41.38 32.58 28.98
C PRO A 67 40.24 32.55 30.02
N ALA A 68 40.53 32.00 31.21
CA ALA A 68 39.67 32.06 32.39
C ALA A 68 40.10 33.18 33.34
N GLU A 69 39.17 33.76 34.10
CA GLU A 69 39.24 33.83 35.58
C GLU A 69 38.03 34.53 36.25
N THR A 70 37.90 34.31 37.57
CA THR A 70 37.09 35.05 38.58
C THR A 70 35.56 34.85 38.66
N THR A 71 35.12 34.47 39.86
CA THR A 71 33.74 34.48 40.39
C THR A 71 33.27 35.92 40.72
N PRO A 72 31.94 36.20 40.82
CA PRO A 72 31.34 36.11 42.16
C PRO A 72 29.88 35.60 42.25
N GLN A 73 29.61 35.11 43.47
CA GLN A 73 28.36 34.77 44.18
C GLN A 73 26.95 35.06 43.60
N ALA A 74 26.13 34.01 43.73
CA ALA A 74 24.77 33.99 44.32
C ALA A 74 23.57 34.68 43.63
N SER A 75 22.64 33.84 43.15
CA SER A 75 21.18 34.06 43.23
C SER A 75 20.44 32.70 43.22
N THR A 76 19.24 32.65 43.81
CA THR A 76 18.53 31.40 44.15
C THR A 76 17.82 30.73 42.98
N ARG A 77 17.75 29.38 43.05
CA ARG A 77 16.93 28.51 42.20
C ARG A 77 15.72 28.00 43.01
N PRO A 78 14.48 28.02 42.48
CA PRO A 78 13.43 27.11 42.90
C PRO A 78 13.43 25.85 42.02
N GLU A 79 13.11 24.70 42.61
CA GLU A 79 13.07 23.42 41.90
C GLU A 79 11.67 23.15 41.32
N SER A 80 11.62 22.41 40.21
CA SER A 80 10.40 21.75 39.73
C SER A 80 10.69 20.26 39.54
N ASN A 81 9.81 19.40 40.05
CA ASN A 81 10.03 17.96 40.11
C ASN A 81 8.89 17.18 39.44
N THR A 82 9.24 16.02 38.90
CA THR A 82 8.38 14.90 38.49
C THR A 82 7.33 15.09 37.38
N GLN A 83 7.57 14.31 36.31
CA GLN A 83 6.60 13.40 35.65
C GLN A 83 5.65 13.89 34.55
N ASN A 84 5.99 13.46 33.33
CA ASN A 84 5.29 12.41 32.57
C ASN A 84 4.63 12.73 31.21
N THR A 85 4.90 11.80 30.29
CA THR A 85 4.12 11.36 29.12
C THR A 85 3.84 12.32 27.97
N VAL A 86 4.31 11.89 26.79
CA VAL A 86 3.91 12.38 25.47
C VAL A 86 2.54 11.82 25.10
N ASN A 87 1.66 12.65 24.55
CA ASN A 87 0.66 12.25 23.56
C ASN A 87 0.33 13.47 22.67
N ALA A 88 0.25 13.25 21.36
CA ALA A 88 -0.22 14.24 20.39
C ALA A 88 -1.66 13.90 19.93
N ASP A 89 -2.27 14.82 19.19
CA ASP A 89 -3.53 14.64 18.47
C ASP A 89 -4.78 14.35 19.33
N GLY A 90 -5.13 15.32 20.18
CA GLY A 90 -6.47 15.47 20.77
C GLY A 90 -6.85 16.95 20.85
N LYS A 91 -7.97 17.35 20.23
CA LYS A 91 -8.47 18.73 20.31
C LYS A 91 -9.01 19.00 21.72
N THR A 92 -8.22 19.65 22.56
CA THR A 92 -8.67 20.12 23.88
C THR A 92 -9.78 21.15 23.70
N TRP A 93 -10.96 20.86 24.23
CA TRP A 93 -12.12 21.75 24.21
C TRP A 93 -11.83 22.94 25.13
N THR A 94 -12.12 24.17 24.68
CA THR A 94 -11.81 25.36 25.48
C THR A 94 -12.82 25.57 26.61
N ARG A 95 -12.53 26.52 27.51
CA ARG A 95 -13.44 26.89 28.60
C ARG A 95 -14.70 27.62 28.10
N GLU A 96 -14.65 28.12 26.86
CA GLU A 96 -15.79 28.68 26.12
C GLU A 96 -16.63 27.54 25.51
N ASP A 97 -16.01 26.58 24.81
CA ASP A 97 -16.70 25.40 24.23
C ASP A 97 -17.52 24.64 25.28
N LEU A 98 -16.92 24.41 26.45
CA LEU A 98 -17.54 23.71 27.59
C LEU A 98 -18.68 24.51 28.25
N ARG A 99 -18.83 25.81 27.97
CA ARG A 99 -19.97 26.61 28.43
C ARG A 99 -21.18 26.36 27.53
N TYR A 100 -21.01 26.49 26.21
CA TYR A 100 -22.08 26.29 25.24
C TYR A 100 -22.71 24.89 25.29
N LEU A 101 -21.92 23.86 25.63
CA LEU A 101 -22.45 22.50 25.80
C LEU A 101 -23.28 22.29 27.09
N LYS A 102 -23.16 23.18 28.07
CA LYS A 102 -23.84 23.08 29.36
C LYS A 102 -25.23 23.73 29.36
N ASP A 103 -25.42 24.74 28.52
CA ASP A 103 -26.62 25.58 28.48
C ASP A 103 -27.66 25.11 27.44
N ALA A 104 -27.46 23.92 26.84
CA ALA A 104 -28.40 23.31 25.90
C ALA A 104 -29.68 22.82 26.61
N PRO A 105 -30.89 23.30 26.23
CA PRO A 105 -32.12 22.96 26.92
C PRO A 105 -32.52 21.49 26.70
N LYS A 106 -32.65 20.73 27.79
CA LYS A 106 -33.16 19.35 27.76
C LYS A 106 -34.68 19.36 27.54
N ILE A 107 -35.10 19.18 26.29
CA ILE A 107 -36.52 19.02 25.94
C ILE A 107 -37.03 17.70 26.51
N THR A 108 -37.88 17.78 27.54
CA THR A 108 -38.69 16.65 28.01
C THR A 108 -40.04 16.65 27.30
N PRO A 109 -40.55 15.49 26.82
CA PRO A 109 -41.87 15.43 26.20
C PRO A 109 -42.96 15.62 27.26
N VAL A 110 -43.76 16.67 27.14
CA VAL A 110 -44.92 16.92 28.00
C VAL A 110 -46.07 16.02 27.54
N SER A 111 -46.53 15.13 28.43
CA SER A 111 -47.75 14.35 28.22
C SER A 111 -48.94 15.00 28.92
N TYR A 112 -50.07 15.11 28.20
CA TYR A 112 -51.32 15.63 28.75
C TYR A 112 -52.15 14.48 29.37
N PRO A 113 -52.82 14.69 30.53
CA PRO A 113 -53.66 13.68 31.14
C PRO A 113 -54.97 13.49 30.36
N THR A 114 -55.27 12.25 29.95
CA THR A 114 -56.43 11.88 29.11
C THR A 114 -57.77 11.87 29.86
N ARG A 115 -58.01 12.84 30.75
CA ARG A 115 -59.27 13.01 31.50
C ARG A 115 -59.78 14.44 31.33
N VAL A 116 -60.43 14.66 30.18
CA VAL A 116 -61.36 15.78 30.01
C VAL A 116 -62.55 15.53 30.94
N ALA A 117 -62.98 16.55 31.69
CA ALA A 117 -64.21 16.44 32.47
C ALA A 117 -65.42 16.45 31.51
N PRO A 118 -66.45 15.62 31.73
CA PRO A 118 -67.67 15.68 30.93
C PRO A 118 -68.28 17.10 31.02
N LEU A 119 -68.89 17.55 29.92
CA LEU A 119 -69.44 18.91 29.86
C LEU A 119 -70.75 18.99 30.68
N PRO A 120 -71.22 20.19 31.05
CA PRO A 120 -72.42 20.33 31.89
C PRO A 120 -73.68 19.64 31.32
N GLU A 121 -73.73 19.45 30.01
CA GLU A 121 -74.82 18.78 29.27
C GLU A 121 -74.85 17.25 29.46
N ASP A 122 -73.74 16.62 29.88
CA ASP A 122 -73.69 15.17 30.18
C ASP A 122 -74.33 14.80 31.53
N ARG A 123 -74.86 15.79 32.27
CA ARG A 123 -75.64 15.55 33.49
C ARG A 123 -77.09 15.26 33.14
N VAL A 124 -77.38 13.98 32.86
CA VAL A 124 -78.75 13.48 32.84
C VAL A 124 -79.41 13.76 34.19
N GLU A 125 -80.47 14.56 34.19
CA GLU A 125 -81.30 14.77 35.37
C GLU A 125 -82.17 13.51 35.59
N GLU A 126 -82.13 12.94 36.79
CA GLU A 126 -83.02 11.82 37.15
C GLU A 126 -84.44 12.34 37.41
N GLU A 127 -85.38 12.05 36.49
CA GLU A 127 -86.76 11.56 36.75
C GLU A 127 -87.56 11.50 35.42
N GLY A 128 -88.43 10.49 35.22
CA GLY A 128 -89.50 10.62 34.20
C GLY A 128 -89.92 9.39 33.36
N GLY A 129 -89.04 8.42 33.08
CA GLY A 129 -89.40 7.08 32.56
C GLY A 129 -89.82 6.91 31.08
N VAL A 130 -89.90 5.62 30.68
CA VAL A 130 -90.45 5.08 29.40
C VAL A 130 -89.60 5.22 28.11
N GLU A 131 -88.30 4.87 28.12
CA GLU A 131 -87.54 4.58 26.88
C GLU A 131 -86.82 3.21 26.83
N ALA A 132 -87.13 2.28 27.73
CA ALA A 132 -86.47 0.97 27.92
C ALA A 132 -86.56 -0.05 26.74
N LYS A 133 -86.87 0.39 25.52
CA LYS A 133 -86.67 -0.35 24.25
C LYS A 133 -85.60 0.25 23.35
N GLY A 134 -85.35 1.56 23.42
CA GLY A 134 -84.32 2.22 22.62
C GLY A 134 -82.92 1.75 23.04
N ASP A 135 -82.66 1.70 24.34
CA ASP A 135 -81.36 1.32 24.92
C ASP A 135 -80.90 -0.08 24.48
N GLU A 136 -81.79 -1.08 24.51
CA GLU A 136 -81.43 -2.43 24.08
C GLU A 136 -81.13 -2.51 22.58
N GLU A 137 -81.81 -1.74 21.75
CA GLU A 137 -81.57 -1.71 20.30
C GLU A 137 -80.26 -0.98 19.99
N LEU A 138 -80.01 0.15 20.65
CA LEU A 138 -78.75 0.88 20.62
C LEU A 138 -77.58 -0.01 21.07
N GLU A 139 -77.72 -0.79 22.15
CA GLU A 139 -76.64 -1.64 22.65
C GLU A 139 -76.42 -2.90 21.80
N ARG A 140 -77.46 -3.44 21.14
CA ARG A 140 -77.31 -4.46 20.09
C ARG A 140 -76.56 -3.91 18.86
N GLU A 141 -76.85 -2.67 18.48
CA GLU A 141 -76.18 -1.96 17.38
C GLU A 141 -74.71 -1.70 17.71
N ARG A 142 -74.42 -1.18 18.91
CA ARG A 142 -73.07 -0.98 19.47
C ARG A 142 -72.24 -2.26 19.46
N ARG A 143 -72.83 -3.40 19.88
CA ARG A 143 -72.19 -4.73 19.83
C ARG A 143 -71.94 -5.22 18.39
N ARG A 144 -72.83 -4.89 17.43
CA ARG A 144 -72.60 -5.18 16.00
C ARG A 144 -71.44 -4.34 15.45
N ILE A 145 -71.38 -3.05 15.74
CA ILE A 145 -70.27 -2.17 15.34
C ILE A 145 -68.95 -2.69 15.92
N GLU A 146 -68.90 -3.01 17.22
CA GLU A 146 -67.69 -3.52 17.86
C GLU A 146 -67.25 -4.86 17.25
N ALA A 147 -68.18 -5.79 16.99
CA ALA A 147 -67.90 -7.05 16.32
C ALA A 147 -67.37 -6.86 14.89
N GLN A 148 -67.97 -5.96 14.10
CA GLN A 148 -67.49 -5.61 12.77
C GLN A 148 -66.09 -4.96 12.82
N LYS A 149 -65.85 -4.03 13.74
CA LYS A 149 -64.57 -3.34 13.92
C LYS A 149 -63.46 -4.30 14.36
N ARG A 150 -63.79 -5.28 15.21
CA ARG A 150 -62.90 -6.37 15.63
C ARG A 150 -62.61 -7.36 14.49
N ALA A 151 -63.61 -7.66 13.65
CA ALA A 151 -63.42 -8.47 12.44
C ALA A 151 -62.58 -7.74 11.37
N ALA A 152 -62.77 -6.44 11.21
CA ALA A 152 -61.97 -5.59 10.32
C ALA A 152 -60.51 -5.51 10.78
N MET A 153 -60.24 -5.26 12.06
CA MET A 153 -58.87 -5.32 12.61
C MET A 153 -58.24 -6.71 12.42
N ARG A 154 -59.00 -7.80 12.58
CA ARG A 154 -58.50 -9.15 12.27
C ARG A 154 -58.14 -9.34 10.80
N ARG A 155 -58.85 -8.72 9.85
CA ARG A 155 -58.48 -8.76 8.42
C ARG A 155 -57.23 -7.94 8.13
N VAL A 156 -57.08 -6.76 8.73
CA VAL A 156 -55.87 -5.92 8.60
C VAL A 156 -54.64 -6.66 9.16
N LEU A 157 -54.76 -7.30 10.33
CA LEU A 157 -53.69 -8.10 10.94
C LEU A 157 -53.38 -9.42 10.22
N ASN A 158 -54.18 -9.82 9.22
CA ASN A 158 -53.97 -11.01 8.40
C ASN A 158 -53.61 -10.69 6.94
N VAL A 159 -53.36 -9.42 6.61
CA VAL A 159 -52.55 -9.09 5.43
C VAL A 159 -51.11 -9.41 5.81
N GLU A 160 -50.54 -10.44 5.18
CA GLU A 160 -49.10 -10.67 5.22
C GLU A 160 -48.41 -9.58 4.40
N GLU A 161 -48.18 -8.43 5.04
CA GLU A 161 -47.18 -7.49 4.55
C GLU A 161 -45.83 -8.22 4.58
N GLU A 162 -45.34 -8.63 3.41
CA GLU A 162 -43.92 -8.96 3.22
C GLU A 162 -43.10 -7.68 3.44
N MET A 163 -42.94 -7.30 4.70
CA MET A 163 -42.16 -6.14 5.14
C MET A 163 -40.69 -6.46 4.91
N VAL A 164 -40.26 -6.31 3.66
CA VAL A 164 -38.90 -6.58 3.19
C VAL A 164 -37.93 -5.90 4.17
N PRO A 165 -37.12 -6.67 4.92
CA PRO A 165 -36.45 -6.11 6.08
C PRO A 165 -35.48 -5.02 5.62
N PHE A 166 -35.70 -3.79 6.11
CA PHE A 166 -34.76 -2.69 5.92
C PHE A 166 -33.34 -3.19 6.23
N PRO A 167 -32.34 -2.87 5.38
CA PRO A 167 -30.99 -3.40 5.53
C PRO A 167 -30.42 -2.95 6.86
N THR A 168 -30.55 -3.82 7.86
CA THR A 168 -30.09 -3.56 9.22
C THR A 168 -28.59 -3.40 9.13
N LEU A 169 -28.05 -2.34 9.72
CA LEU A 169 -26.61 -2.26 9.91
C LEU A 169 -26.21 -3.51 10.67
N VAL A 170 -25.48 -4.41 10.01
CA VAL A 170 -24.97 -5.62 10.63
C VAL A 170 -24.19 -5.15 11.84
N ASN A 171 -24.69 -5.48 13.03
CA ASN A 171 -24.05 -5.09 14.27
C ASN A 171 -22.75 -5.91 14.35
N VAL A 172 -21.68 -5.31 13.82
CA VAL A 172 -20.37 -5.92 13.68
C VAL A 172 -19.96 -6.37 15.07
N LYS A 173 -19.93 -7.70 15.27
CA LYS A 173 -19.56 -8.30 16.56
C LYS A 173 -18.30 -7.61 17.06
N SER A 174 -18.41 -7.05 18.26
CA SER A 174 -17.57 -5.97 18.81
C SER A 174 -16.13 -5.97 18.30
N ASP A 175 -15.63 -4.80 17.88
CA ASP A 175 -14.26 -4.66 17.37
C ASP A 175 -13.18 -5.11 18.37
N ASP A 176 -13.53 -5.24 19.66
CA ASP A 176 -12.71 -5.88 20.70
C ASP A 176 -12.39 -7.36 20.43
N GLU A 177 -13.30 -8.13 19.81
CA GLU A 177 -13.03 -9.50 19.34
C GLU A 177 -11.94 -9.50 18.26
N LYS A 178 -11.97 -8.53 17.34
CA LYS A 178 -10.93 -8.33 16.32
C LYS A 178 -9.59 -7.87 16.92
N LYS A 179 -9.63 -7.35 18.16
CA LYS A 179 -8.47 -6.82 18.90
C LYS A 179 -7.74 -7.87 19.73
N LYS A 180 -8.21 -9.13 19.73
CA LYS A 180 -7.41 -10.28 20.22
C LYS A 180 -6.08 -10.32 19.47
N LYS A 181 -4.98 -10.13 20.20
CA LYS A 181 -3.61 -10.22 19.65
C LYS A 181 -3.46 -11.59 18.97
N LYS A 182 -3.20 -11.60 17.66
CA LYS A 182 -2.95 -12.85 16.91
C LYS A 182 -1.85 -13.64 17.63
N ALA A 183 -2.10 -14.92 17.91
CA ALA A 183 -1.09 -15.81 18.47
C ALA A 183 0.15 -15.83 17.58
N VAL A 184 1.34 -15.84 18.19
CA VAL A 184 2.63 -15.88 17.49
C VAL A 184 3.02 -17.34 17.31
N TYR A 185 3.24 -17.75 16.07
CA TYR A 185 3.49 -19.15 15.70
C TYR A 185 5.00 -19.40 15.49
N ASP A 186 5.40 -20.68 15.55
CA ASP A 186 6.68 -21.12 14.98
C ASP A 186 6.67 -21.01 13.45
N LEU A 187 7.84 -20.89 12.81
CA LEU A 187 7.96 -20.85 11.34
C LEU A 187 7.35 -22.10 10.67
N LYS A 188 7.58 -23.31 11.21
CA LYS A 188 7.02 -24.54 10.63
C LYS A 188 5.49 -24.57 10.74
N GLU A 189 4.95 -24.12 11.87
CA GLU A 189 3.51 -24.02 12.10
C GLU A 189 2.85 -22.98 11.19
N ALA A 190 3.45 -21.79 11.08
CA ALA A 190 2.96 -20.71 10.24
C ALA A 190 2.88 -21.13 8.76
N ILE A 191 3.90 -21.82 8.23
CA ILE A 191 3.90 -22.33 6.84
C ILE A 191 2.77 -23.35 6.64
N ARG A 192 2.54 -24.26 7.59
CA ARG A 192 1.43 -25.23 7.54
C ARG A 192 0.06 -24.55 7.59
N LEU A 193 -0.12 -23.55 8.44
CA LEU A 193 -1.34 -22.76 8.53
C LEU A 193 -1.60 -21.94 7.26
N VAL A 194 -0.56 -21.37 6.65
CA VAL A 194 -0.64 -20.69 5.34
C VAL A 194 -1.11 -21.67 4.26
N LYS A 195 -0.48 -22.85 4.15
CA LYS A 195 -0.89 -23.90 3.21
C LYS A 195 -2.34 -24.35 3.40
N ALA A 196 -2.76 -24.61 4.64
CA ALA A 196 -4.12 -25.04 4.96
C ALA A 196 -5.20 -23.99 4.62
N ASN A 197 -4.82 -22.72 4.41
CA ASN A 197 -5.71 -21.62 4.04
C ASN A 197 -5.58 -21.18 2.57
N ALA A 198 -4.53 -21.61 1.86
CA ALA A 198 -4.34 -21.39 0.42
C ALA A 198 -5.27 -22.30 -0.40
N LYS A 199 -6.53 -21.91 -0.51
CA LYS A 199 -7.63 -22.71 -1.09
C LYS A 199 -8.06 -22.26 -2.50
N LYS A 200 -7.23 -21.46 -3.20
CA LYS A 200 -7.56 -21.00 -4.57
C LYS A 200 -7.24 -22.06 -5.63
N LYS A 201 -7.78 -21.87 -6.84
CA LYS A 201 -7.61 -22.78 -7.99
C LYS A 201 -6.23 -22.72 -8.66
N PHE A 202 -5.37 -21.79 -8.25
CA PHE A 202 -4.02 -21.59 -8.78
C PHE A 202 -3.01 -21.70 -7.65
N ASP A 203 -1.76 -22.05 -7.96
CA ASP A 203 -0.68 -22.13 -6.98
C ASP A 203 -0.34 -20.72 -6.46
N GLU A 204 -0.80 -20.40 -5.26
CA GLU A 204 -0.56 -19.12 -4.61
C GLU A 204 0.93 -18.96 -4.25
N THR A 205 1.39 -17.72 -4.16
CA THR A 205 2.77 -17.44 -3.72
C THR A 205 2.76 -17.36 -2.19
N LEU A 206 3.80 -17.90 -1.53
CA LEU A 206 4.04 -17.68 -0.12
C LEU A 206 4.90 -16.43 0.04
N GLU A 207 4.40 -15.46 0.80
CA GLU A 207 4.95 -14.11 0.88
C GLU A 207 5.31 -13.77 2.33
N ALA A 208 6.46 -13.13 2.51
CA ALA A 208 6.97 -12.66 3.79
C ALA A 208 6.98 -11.13 3.85
N HIS A 209 6.33 -10.59 4.87
CA HIS A 209 6.22 -9.15 5.11
C HIS A 209 6.89 -8.82 6.43
N VAL A 210 8.01 -8.09 6.36
CA VAL A 210 8.82 -7.72 7.54
C VAL A 210 8.61 -6.24 7.83
N VAL A 211 7.98 -5.94 8.97
CA VAL A 211 7.88 -4.57 9.48
C VAL A 211 9.21 -4.23 10.14
N LEU A 212 9.93 -3.27 9.58
CA LEU A 212 11.15 -2.74 10.18
C LEU A 212 10.82 -1.62 11.17
N THR A 213 11.81 -1.22 11.95
CA THR A 213 11.66 -0.08 12.87
C THR A 213 11.49 1.25 12.12
N SER A 214 10.68 2.16 12.67
CA SER A 214 10.33 3.48 12.11
C SER A 214 11.53 4.34 11.65
N ASP A 215 12.71 4.13 12.23
CA ASP A 215 13.99 4.72 11.79
C ASP A 215 14.25 4.50 10.28
N MET A 216 13.80 3.37 9.75
CA MET A 216 13.90 3.01 8.34
C MET A 216 12.98 3.81 7.41
N ARG A 217 12.17 4.75 7.92
CA ARG A 217 11.42 5.69 7.06
C ARG A 217 12.28 6.81 6.49
N ARG A 218 13.46 7.05 7.07
CA ARG A 218 14.41 8.08 6.58
C ARG A 218 14.97 7.71 5.19
N SER A 219 15.34 8.73 4.42
CA SER A 219 15.70 8.64 2.99
C SER A 219 17.18 8.31 2.74
N ASP A 220 18.03 8.57 3.74
CA ASP A 220 19.44 8.19 3.81
C ASP A 220 19.61 6.66 3.91
N LEU A 221 18.88 6.03 4.83
CA LEU A 221 19.01 4.60 5.11
C LEU A 221 18.22 3.75 4.12
N LYS A 222 18.80 3.51 2.94
CA LYS A 222 18.23 2.63 1.90
C LYS A 222 18.45 1.16 2.25
N LEU A 223 17.50 0.33 1.84
CA LEU A 223 17.54 -1.13 1.95
C LEU A 223 16.94 -1.70 0.65
N GLU A 224 17.80 -2.27 -0.18
CA GLU A 224 17.52 -2.85 -1.48
C GLU A 224 18.58 -3.94 -1.73
N GLY A 225 18.18 -5.13 -2.14
CA GLY A 225 19.07 -6.28 -2.28
C GLY A 225 18.41 -7.43 -3.03
N THR A 226 19.13 -8.55 -3.18
CA THR A 226 18.61 -9.78 -3.78
C THR A 226 18.99 -10.96 -2.89
N VAL A 227 18.01 -11.79 -2.52
CA VAL A 227 18.26 -13.07 -1.85
C VAL A 227 18.36 -14.18 -2.89
N ALA A 228 19.47 -14.92 -2.92
CA ALA A 228 19.54 -16.19 -3.64
C ALA A 228 18.75 -17.24 -2.87
N VAL A 229 17.67 -17.75 -3.48
CA VAL A 229 16.73 -18.67 -2.83
C VAL A 229 17.10 -20.12 -3.17
N PRO A 230 17.51 -20.97 -2.20
CA PRO A 230 18.14 -22.27 -2.49
C PRO A 230 17.22 -23.26 -3.21
N HIS A 231 15.93 -23.27 -2.89
CA HIS A 231 14.92 -24.11 -3.58
C HIS A 231 14.21 -23.37 -4.73
N GLY A 232 14.75 -22.22 -5.15
CA GLY A 232 14.16 -21.34 -6.16
C GLY A 232 12.86 -20.65 -5.72
N PHE A 233 12.29 -19.86 -6.63
CA PHE A 233 11.07 -19.07 -6.39
C PHE A 233 9.80 -19.65 -7.05
N GLY A 234 9.93 -20.58 -8.00
CA GLY A 234 8.80 -21.18 -8.72
C GLY A 234 8.21 -20.33 -9.85
N LYS A 235 8.65 -19.08 -10.03
CA LYS A 235 8.50 -18.34 -11.29
C LYS A 235 9.76 -18.51 -12.13
N VAL A 236 9.61 -18.86 -13.41
CA VAL A 236 10.69 -18.72 -14.40
C VAL A 236 10.88 -17.23 -14.71
N TYR A 237 12.07 -16.69 -14.44
CA TYR A 237 12.46 -15.36 -14.89
C TYR A 237 13.05 -15.44 -16.29
N ARG A 238 12.52 -14.67 -17.24
CA ARG A 238 13.16 -14.52 -18.57
C ARG A 238 14.31 -13.52 -18.47
N ILE A 239 15.51 -13.93 -18.86
CA ILE A 239 16.75 -13.16 -18.71
C ILE A 239 17.32 -12.79 -20.08
N ALA A 240 17.48 -11.48 -20.30
CA ALA A 240 18.25 -10.95 -21.42
C ALA A 240 19.69 -10.61 -21.01
N VAL A 241 20.66 -10.90 -21.87
CA VAL A 241 22.07 -10.53 -21.69
C VAL A 241 22.60 -9.80 -22.92
N PHE A 242 23.12 -8.59 -22.71
CA PHE A 242 23.73 -7.77 -23.74
C PHE A 242 25.26 -7.87 -23.68
N ALA A 243 25.82 -8.64 -24.61
CA ALA A 243 27.23 -9.01 -24.66
C ALA A 243 27.66 -9.33 -26.10
N GLU A 244 28.98 -9.32 -26.34
CA GLU A 244 29.61 -9.61 -27.64
C GLU A 244 30.85 -10.49 -27.44
N GLY A 245 31.23 -11.24 -28.48
CA GLY A 245 32.28 -12.26 -28.40
C GLY A 245 31.98 -13.36 -27.37
N ALA A 246 33.04 -13.93 -26.78
CA ALA A 246 32.95 -15.05 -25.82
C ALA A 246 31.99 -14.80 -24.64
N ALA A 247 31.80 -13.55 -24.22
CA ALA A 247 30.86 -13.17 -23.17
C ALA A 247 29.38 -13.42 -23.55
N ALA A 248 29.06 -13.44 -24.85
CA ALA A 248 27.75 -13.85 -25.36
C ALA A 248 27.61 -15.38 -25.43
N ASP A 249 28.71 -16.10 -25.64
CA ASP A 249 28.72 -17.56 -25.69
C ASP A 249 28.54 -18.14 -24.28
N GLU A 250 29.29 -17.63 -23.30
CA GLU A 250 29.07 -17.86 -21.86
C GLU A 250 27.62 -17.61 -21.43
N ALA A 251 26.99 -16.54 -21.93
CA ALA A 251 25.60 -16.20 -21.60
C ALA A 251 24.60 -17.26 -22.10
N ARG A 252 24.85 -17.82 -23.28
CA ARG A 252 24.03 -18.91 -23.85
C ARG A 252 24.26 -20.23 -23.11
N GLU A 253 25.50 -20.54 -22.72
CA GLU A 253 25.83 -21.72 -21.89
C GLU A 253 25.26 -21.64 -20.46
N ALA A 254 25.20 -20.44 -19.87
CA ALA A 254 24.47 -20.19 -18.62
C ALA A 254 22.93 -20.27 -18.78
N GLY A 255 22.46 -20.40 -20.02
CA GLY A 255 21.05 -20.55 -20.40
C GLY A 255 20.26 -19.25 -20.25
N ALA A 256 20.80 -18.10 -20.64
CA ALA A 256 19.99 -16.89 -20.80
C ALA A 256 19.03 -17.05 -21.98
N ASP A 257 17.77 -16.61 -21.82
CA ASP A 257 16.70 -16.76 -22.82
C ASP A 257 16.93 -15.93 -24.08
N VAL A 258 17.60 -14.78 -23.94
CA VAL A 258 17.90 -13.84 -25.03
C VAL A 258 19.32 -13.33 -24.85
N VAL A 259 20.15 -13.45 -25.89
CA VAL A 259 21.53 -12.93 -25.89
C VAL A 259 21.78 -12.20 -27.21
N GLY A 260 22.38 -11.02 -27.15
CA GLY A 260 22.76 -10.28 -28.36
C GLY A 260 23.61 -9.03 -28.10
N GLY A 261 24.35 -8.63 -29.14
CA GLY A 261 25.13 -7.39 -29.17
C GLY A 261 24.36 -6.23 -29.80
N LEU A 262 25.06 -5.44 -30.62
CA LEU A 262 24.49 -4.30 -31.36
C LEU A 262 23.19 -4.63 -32.13
N GLU A 263 23.13 -5.76 -32.84
CA GLU A 263 21.97 -6.17 -33.66
C GLU A 263 20.66 -6.23 -32.86
N LEU A 264 20.72 -6.72 -31.60
CA LEU A 264 19.55 -6.81 -30.73
C LEU A 264 19.12 -5.43 -30.24
N ILE A 265 20.07 -4.51 -30.03
CA ILE A 265 19.79 -3.12 -29.66
C ILE A 265 19.09 -2.40 -30.82
N GLU A 266 19.53 -2.61 -32.06
CA GLU A 266 18.88 -2.03 -33.23
C GLU A 266 17.48 -2.61 -33.48
N ASN A 267 17.29 -3.91 -33.30
CA ASN A 267 15.97 -4.55 -33.40
C ASN A 267 14.97 -4.15 -32.29
N ILE A 268 15.46 -3.76 -31.11
CA ILE A 268 14.62 -3.15 -30.05
C ILE A 268 14.33 -1.67 -30.38
N LYS A 269 15.31 -0.94 -30.94
CA LYS A 269 15.20 0.47 -31.34
C LYS A 269 14.23 0.69 -32.50
N SER A 270 14.17 -0.23 -33.47
CA SER A 270 13.20 -0.24 -34.57
C SER A 270 11.79 -0.68 -34.13
N GLY A 271 11.68 -1.38 -32.99
CA GLY A 271 10.43 -1.96 -32.50
C GLY A 271 10.09 -3.34 -33.06
N ASN A 272 11.02 -3.97 -33.80
CA ASN A 272 10.85 -5.34 -34.32
C ASN A 272 10.73 -6.38 -33.19
N VAL A 273 11.47 -6.19 -32.09
CA VAL A 273 11.50 -7.09 -30.94
C VAL A 273 10.81 -6.46 -29.73
N LYS A 274 9.86 -7.20 -29.13
CA LYS A 274 9.20 -6.79 -27.88
C LYS A 274 10.08 -7.11 -26.67
N ILE A 275 10.04 -6.22 -25.67
CA ILE A 275 10.75 -6.39 -24.40
C ILE A 275 9.89 -7.28 -23.48
N ASP A 276 10.04 -8.58 -23.65
CA ASP A 276 9.28 -9.60 -22.92
C ASP A 276 10.16 -10.35 -21.87
N PHE A 277 11.17 -9.68 -21.32
CA PHE A 277 12.11 -10.22 -20.32
C PHE A 277 11.99 -9.54 -18.94
N ASP A 278 12.18 -10.32 -17.88
CA ASP A 278 12.05 -9.89 -16.47
C ASP A 278 13.34 -9.24 -15.92
N LYS A 279 14.50 -9.67 -16.43
CA LYS A 279 15.82 -9.26 -15.96
C LYS A 279 16.76 -9.04 -17.13
N CYS A 280 17.71 -8.14 -16.95
CA CYS A 280 18.60 -7.65 -17.98
C CYS A 280 20.01 -7.49 -17.41
N PHE A 281 21.01 -8.05 -18.09
CA PHE A 281 22.42 -7.97 -17.74
C PHE A 281 23.24 -7.42 -18.91
N SER A 282 24.39 -6.82 -18.62
CA SER A 282 25.28 -6.25 -19.63
C SER A 282 26.75 -6.41 -19.25
N THR A 283 27.63 -6.55 -20.25
CA THR A 283 29.05 -6.22 -20.06
C THR A 283 29.21 -4.71 -19.89
N HIS A 284 30.33 -4.26 -19.33
CA HIS A 284 30.63 -2.82 -19.26
C HIS A 284 30.88 -2.20 -20.65
N ALA A 285 31.39 -2.98 -21.61
CA ALA A 285 31.65 -2.53 -22.98
C ALA A 285 30.37 -2.21 -23.77
N MET A 286 29.26 -2.92 -23.49
CA MET A 286 27.98 -2.75 -24.20
C MET A 286 27.11 -1.60 -23.64
N MET A 287 27.41 -1.12 -22.44
CA MET A 287 26.66 -0.04 -21.76
C MET A 287 26.50 1.27 -22.57
N PRO A 288 27.51 1.76 -23.33
CA PRO A 288 27.35 2.96 -24.16
C PRO A 288 26.25 2.83 -25.22
N ASN A 289 26.09 1.64 -25.80
CA ASN A 289 25.14 1.37 -26.87
C ASN A 289 23.72 1.24 -26.31
N LEU A 290 23.57 0.58 -25.15
CA LEU A 290 22.29 0.42 -24.45
C LEU A 290 21.63 1.75 -24.04
N ARG A 291 22.40 2.83 -23.90
CA ARG A 291 21.84 4.18 -23.69
C ARG A 291 20.91 4.62 -24.83
N GLN A 292 21.10 4.13 -26.06
CA GLN A 292 20.20 4.43 -27.19
C GLN A 292 18.78 3.88 -26.97
N ILE A 293 18.64 2.73 -26.30
CA ILE A 293 17.34 2.07 -26.04
C ILE A 293 16.81 2.28 -24.61
N ALA A 294 17.42 3.19 -23.84
CA ALA A 294 17.04 3.44 -22.44
C ALA A 294 15.56 3.79 -22.24
N LYS A 295 14.96 4.51 -23.19
CA LYS A 295 13.52 4.87 -23.22
C LYS A 295 12.60 3.64 -23.23
N TYR A 296 13.05 2.53 -23.82
CA TYR A 296 12.33 1.26 -23.90
C TYR A 296 12.62 0.37 -22.68
N LEU A 297 13.90 0.24 -22.28
CA LEU A 297 14.31 -0.61 -21.14
C LEU A 297 13.77 -0.13 -19.79
N ARG A 298 13.60 1.19 -19.57
CA ARG A 298 12.99 1.79 -18.36
C ARG A 298 13.55 1.23 -17.03
N GLN A 299 12.83 0.33 -16.37
CA GLN A 299 13.20 -0.26 -15.07
C GLN A 299 14.17 -1.45 -15.21
N LEU A 300 14.31 -1.99 -16.43
CA LEU A 300 15.19 -3.09 -16.81
C LEU A 300 16.55 -2.60 -17.35
N MET A 301 16.91 -1.34 -17.13
CA MET A 301 18.25 -0.84 -17.46
C MET A 301 19.28 -1.50 -16.52
N PRO A 302 20.37 -2.10 -17.03
CA PRO A 302 21.46 -2.57 -16.20
C PRO A 302 22.14 -1.43 -15.43
N ASP A 303 22.40 -1.64 -14.15
CA ASP A 303 23.02 -0.69 -13.24
C ASP A 303 24.27 -1.33 -12.62
N THR A 304 25.43 -0.67 -12.72
CA THR A 304 26.65 -1.10 -11.99
C THR A 304 26.42 -1.19 -10.49
N LYS A 305 25.61 -0.28 -9.92
CA LYS A 305 25.23 -0.25 -8.50
C LYS A 305 24.34 -1.43 -8.05
N LYS A 306 23.71 -2.15 -8.99
CA LYS A 306 22.90 -3.36 -8.70
C LYS A 306 23.64 -4.66 -9.03
N GLY A 307 24.88 -4.58 -9.53
CA GLY A 307 25.63 -5.75 -10.02
C GLY A 307 25.11 -6.33 -11.35
N THR A 308 24.10 -5.74 -11.98
CA THR A 308 23.58 -6.22 -13.28
C THR A 308 24.47 -5.85 -14.47
N VAL A 309 25.47 -4.98 -14.25
CA VAL A 309 26.61 -4.78 -15.15
C VAL A 309 27.81 -5.51 -14.55
N THR A 310 28.29 -6.57 -15.19
CA THR A 310 29.33 -7.46 -14.64
C THR A 310 30.34 -7.90 -15.71
N LYS A 311 31.39 -8.61 -15.28
CA LYS A 311 32.25 -9.43 -16.14
C LYS A 311 31.81 -10.90 -16.09
N ASP A 312 31.60 -11.43 -14.88
CA ASP A 312 31.20 -12.81 -14.59
C ASP A 312 29.71 -13.08 -14.93
N ILE A 313 29.35 -13.04 -16.22
CA ILE A 313 27.97 -13.27 -16.69
C ILE A 313 27.45 -14.62 -16.23
N THR A 314 28.26 -15.68 -16.36
CA THR A 314 27.87 -17.05 -16.01
C THR A 314 27.41 -17.21 -14.56
N LYS A 315 27.97 -16.44 -13.62
CA LYS A 315 27.52 -16.39 -12.22
C LYS A 315 26.24 -15.57 -12.09
N ALA A 316 26.23 -14.35 -12.64
CA ALA A 316 25.10 -13.43 -12.55
C ALA A 316 23.80 -14.01 -13.14
N VAL A 317 23.86 -14.77 -14.25
CA VAL A 317 22.68 -15.44 -14.84
C VAL A 317 22.16 -16.57 -13.94
N LYS A 318 23.04 -17.34 -13.29
CA LYS A 318 22.64 -18.41 -12.35
C LYS A 318 22.03 -17.82 -11.09
N GLU A 319 22.68 -16.82 -10.50
CA GLU A 319 22.15 -16.04 -9.37
C GLU A 319 20.82 -15.35 -9.73
N ALA A 320 20.66 -14.84 -10.96
CA ALA A 320 19.42 -14.21 -11.42
C ALA A 320 18.23 -15.18 -11.54
N LYS A 321 18.47 -16.47 -11.82
CA LYS A 321 17.40 -17.49 -11.84
C LYS A 321 16.90 -17.83 -10.43
N GLN A 322 17.80 -17.87 -9.45
CA GLN A 322 17.49 -18.16 -8.05
C GLN A 322 17.14 -16.91 -7.20
N GLY A 323 17.52 -15.73 -7.68
CA GLY A 323 17.51 -14.49 -6.91
C GLY A 323 16.17 -13.77 -6.90
N VAL A 324 15.58 -13.59 -5.71
CA VAL A 324 14.41 -12.72 -5.51
C VAL A 324 14.87 -11.33 -5.06
N PRO A 325 14.59 -10.26 -5.81
CA PRO A 325 14.90 -8.90 -5.38
C PRO A 325 13.95 -8.46 -4.27
N PHE A 326 14.48 -7.76 -3.26
CA PHE A 326 13.70 -7.17 -2.18
C PHE A 326 14.11 -5.72 -1.90
N LYS A 327 13.16 -4.94 -1.40
CA LYS A 327 13.31 -3.51 -1.15
C LYS A 327 12.36 -3.04 -0.05
N LYS A 328 12.78 -2.06 0.75
CA LYS A 328 11.87 -1.39 1.69
C LYS A 328 10.87 -0.49 0.94
N ASP A 329 9.62 -0.48 1.39
CA ASP A 329 8.67 0.57 1.06
C ASP A 329 8.88 1.83 1.95
N LYS A 330 8.29 2.96 1.54
CA LYS A 330 8.15 4.21 2.30
C LYS A 330 7.62 4.00 3.73
N THR A 331 6.72 3.03 3.92
CA THR A 331 6.15 2.67 5.24
C THR A 331 7.16 2.07 6.22
N ALA A 332 8.35 1.69 5.75
CA ALA A 332 9.36 0.85 6.41
C ALA A 332 8.98 -0.63 6.55
N ILE A 333 8.26 -1.19 5.57
CA ILE A 333 7.98 -2.62 5.46
C ILE A 333 8.73 -3.19 4.24
N VAL A 334 9.27 -4.41 4.35
CA VAL A 334 9.84 -5.19 3.23
C VAL A 334 8.83 -6.25 2.82
N HIS A 335 8.68 -6.49 1.52
CA HIS A 335 7.78 -7.50 0.95
C HIS A 335 8.56 -8.41 0.00
N VAL A 336 8.49 -9.73 0.21
CA VAL A 336 9.25 -10.73 -0.56
C VAL A 336 8.40 -11.97 -0.81
N GLY A 337 8.31 -12.41 -2.06
CA GLY A 337 7.83 -13.75 -2.40
C GLY A 337 8.94 -14.78 -2.14
N ILE A 338 8.66 -15.80 -1.32
CA ILE A 338 9.64 -16.78 -0.85
C ILE A 338 9.60 -18.10 -1.66
N GLY A 339 8.48 -18.38 -2.30
CA GLY A 339 8.27 -19.57 -3.12
C GLY A 339 6.79 -19.82 -3.40
N LYS A 340 6.48 -21.02 -3.89
CA LYS A 340 5.10 -21.47 -4.13
C LYS A 340 4.53 -22.30 -2.98
N VAL A 341 3.22 -22.27 -2.82
CA VAL A 341 2.51 -23.04 -1.79
C VAL A 341 2.69 -24.55 -2.00
N SER A 342 2.82 -24.99 -3.25
CA SER A 342 3.12 -26.39 -3.61
C SER A 342 4.49 -26.90 -3.13
N PHE A 343 5.41 -26.04 -2.70
CA PHE A 343 6.74 -26.47 -2.25
C PHE A 343 6.69 -27.19 -0.90
N GLN A 344 7.66 -28.05 -0.61
CA GLN A 344 7.73 -28.77 0.67
C GLN A 344 7.91 -27.82 1.87
N ASP A 345 7.39 -28.20 3.03
CA ASP A 345 7.47 -27.40 4.28
C ASP A 345 8.91 -26.97 4.57
N GLU A 346 9.85 -27.89 4.41
CA GLU A 346 11.26 -27.67 4.77
C GLU A 346 11.99 -26.78 3.75
N ALA A 347 11.68 -26.93 2.46
CA ALA A 347 12.18 -26.05 1.41
C ALA A 347 11.73 -24.60 1.64
N LEU A 348 10.47 -24.40 2.04
CA LEU A 348 9.94 -23.08 2.40
C LEU A 348 10.60 -22.53 3.68
N CYS A 349 10.87 -23.37 4.68
CA CYS A 349 11.63 -22.96 5.88
C CYS A 349 13.06 -22.50 5.53
N GLU A 350 13.75 -23.22 4.66
CA GLU A 350 15.11 -22.86 4.23
C GLU A 350 15.13 -21.60 3.35
N ASN A 351 14.13 -21.42 2.47
CA ASN A 351 13.94 -20.19 1.69
C ASN A 351 13.68 -18.97 2.60
N VAL A 352 12.86 -19.11 3.67
CA VAL A 352 12.70 -18.04 4.68
C VAL A 352 14.02 -17.79 5.42
N GLY A 353 14.76 -18.84 5.79
CA GLY A 353 16.08 -18.72 6.42
C GLY A 353 17.08 -17.95 5.56
N ALA A 354 17.12 -18.21 4.25
CA ALA A 354 17.92 -17.49 3.27
C ALA A 354 17.57 -15.99 3.24
N PHE A 355 16.28 -15.67 3.17
CA PHE A 355 15.80 -14.29 3.15
C PHE A 355 16.13 -13.54 4.44
N VAL A 356 15.87 -14.15 5.61
CA VAL A 356 16.16 -13.51 6.90
C VAL A 356 17.67 -13.30 7.08
N HIS A 357 18.50 -14.25 6.65
CA HIS A 357 19.95 -14.08 6.65
C HIS A 357 20.39 -12.91 5.76
N GLU A 358 19.88 -12.81 4.54
CA GLU A 358 20.24 -11.72 3.61
C GLU A 358 19.72 -10.36 4.09
N LEU A 359 18.50 -10.30 4.66
CA LEU A 359 17.93 -9.10 5.24
C LEU A 359 18.79 -8.53 6.39
N LEU A 360 19.42 -9.41 7.17
CA LEU A 360 20.40 -9.04 8.20
C LEU A 360 21.73 -8.57 7.58
N ARG A 361 22.23 -9.24 6.53
CA ARG A 361 23.46 -8.84 5.82
C ARG A 361 23.35 -7.43 5.23
N GLN A 362 22.17 -7.07 4.73
CA GLN A 362 21.88 -5.75 4.15
C GLN A 362 21.51 -4.66 5.19
N LYS A 363 21.64 -4.91 6.51
CA LYS A 363 21.33 -3.93 7.56
C LYS A 363 22.19 -2.66 7.40
N PRO A 364 21.61 -1.47 7.12
CA PRO A 364 22.39 -0.26 6.89
C PRO A 364 23.05 0.27 8.17
N ALA A 365 24.33 0.67 8.07
CA ALA A 365 25.18 1.03 9.21
C ALA A 365 24.67 2.18 10.08
N GLY A 366 23.79 3.05 9.57
CA GLY A 366 23.18 4.15 10.34
C GLY A 366 22.14 3.73 11.40
N LEU A 367 21.88 2.43 11.56
CA LEU A 367 21.09 1.87 12.67
C LEU A 367 21.98 1.56 13.89
N LYS A 368 22.17 2.55 14.78
CA LYS A 368 22.89 2.41 16.07
C LYS A 368 22.14 1.48 17.06
N LYS A 369 22.08 0.17 16.82
CA LYS A 369 21.48 -0.82 17.74
C LYS A 369 22.29 -2.12 17.80
N SER A 370 22.54 -2.56 19.04
CA SER A 370 23.58 -3.50 19.47
C SER A 370 23.34 -4.99 19.17
N SER A 371 22.27 -5.36 18.47
CA SER A 371 21.97 -6.77 18.16
C SER A 371 21.60 -7.00 16.69
N LYS A 372 21.58 -8.29 16.29
CA LYS A 372 21.14 -8.77 14.96
C LYS A 372 19.75 -8.20 14.63
N TYR A 373 18.77 -8.42 15.51
CA TYR A 373 17.34 -8.19 15.23
C TYR A 373 16.73 -6.97 15.95
N ALA A 374 17.03 -6.76 17.23
CA ALA A 374 16.22 -5.87 18.07
C ALA A 374 16.32 -4.40 17.63
N GLY A 375 15.17 -3.81 17.29
CA GLY A 375 15.09 -2.45 16.75
C GLY A 375 15.64 -2.28 15.33
N TYR A 376 15.82 -3.37 14.60
CA TYR A 376 15.86 -3.38 13.14
C TYR A 376 14.58 -4.01 12.58
N VAL A 377 14.23 -5.20 13.07
CA VAL A 377 12.97 -5.91 12.79
C VAL A 377 12.01 -5.73 13.96
N ASN A 378 10.76 -5.33 13.68
CA ASN A 378 9.69 -5.19 14.67
C ASN A 378 8.80 -6.43 14.69
N THR A 379 8.20 -6.79 13.56
CA THR A 379 7.35 -7.99 13.40
C THR A 379 7.56 -8.61 12.03
N VAL A 380 7.32 -9.92 11.94
CA VAL A 380 7.34 -10.67 10.68
C VAL A 380 6.02 -11.41 10.53
N HIS A 381 5.43 -11.28 9.35
CA HIS A 381 4.18 -11.94 8.98
C HIS A 381 4.39 -12.76 7.70
N ILE A 382 3.89 -13.99 7.68
CA ILE A 382 3.84 -14.82 6.48
C ILE A 382 2.37 -14.96 6.07
N CYS A 383 2.09 -14.87 4.78
CA CYS A 383 0.77 -15.12 4.20
C CYS A 383 0.88 -15.84 2.85
N SER A 384 -0.27 -16.21 2.30
CA SER A 384 -0.40 -16.54 0.89
C SER A 384 -1.02 -15.37 0.14
N THR A 385 -0.80 -15.26 -1.18
CA THR A 385 -1.27 -14.15 -2.02
C THR A 385 -2.76 -13.81 -1.83
N MET A 386 -3.63 -14.79 -1.58
CA MET A 386 -5.07 -14.59 -1.31
C MET A 386 -5.51 -15.05 0.09
N GLY A 387 -4.55 -15.28 1.01
CA GLY A 387 -4.76 -15.88 2.32
C GLY A 387 -4.57 -14.93 3.51
N PRO A 388 -4.99 -15.33 4.73
CA PRO A 388 -4.75 -14.56 5.94
C PRO A 388 -3.27 -14.55 6.35
N SER A 389 -2.85 -13.51 7.09
CA SER A 389 -1.48 -13.37 7.60
C SER A 389 -1.29 -13.94 9.01
N PHE A 390 -0.20 -14.67 9.20
CA PHE A 390 0.21 -15.29 10.46
C PHE A 390 1.50 -14.63 10.97
N PRO A 391 1.55 -14.10 12.21
CA PRO A 391 2.78 -13.57 12.79
C PRO A 391 3.70 -14.71 13.25
N VAL A 392 5.00 -14.56 13.00
CA VAL A 392 6.02 -15.59 13.29
C VAL A 392 6.98 -15.10 14.38
N SER A 393 7.38 -16.00 15.28
CA SER A 393 8.37 -15.69 16.32
C SER A 393 9.74 -15.35 15.74
N ILE A 394 10.32 -14.22 16.16
CA ILE A 394 11.67 -13.80 15.77
C ILE A 394 12.73 -14.85 16.18
N GLN A 395 12.52 -15.57 17.29
CA GLN A 395 13.41 -16.65 17.73
C GLN A 395 13.44 -17.81 16.72
N SER A 396 12.29 -18.21 16.18
CA SER A 396 12.19 -19.24 15.14
C SER A 396 12.91 -18.81 13.86
N LEU A 397 12.75 -17.54 13.46
CA LEU A 397 13.43 -16.97 12.30
C LEU A 397 14.95 -16.87 12.48
N SER A 398 15.45 -16.59 13.69
CA SER A 398 16.88 -16.68 13.97
C SER A 398 17.43 -18.10 13.84
N ILE A 399 16.71 -19.10 14.35
CA ILE A 399 17.10 -20.52 14.21
C ILE A 399 17.09 -20.94 12.73
N ALA A 400 16.16 -20.44 11.91
CA ALA A 400 16.12 -20.70 10.47
C ALA A 400 17.30 -20.04 9.72
N ALA A 401 17.60 -18.76 9.99
CA ALA A 401 18.72 -18.05 9.38
C ALA A 401 20.08 -18.66 9.77
N ASP A 402 20.25 -19.03 11.04
CA ASP A 402 21.49 -19.63 11.55
C ASP A 402 21.62 -21.13 11.18
N ARG A 403 20.54 -21.79 10.72
CA ARG A 403 20.61 -23.07 9.99
C ARG A 403 21.05 -22.86 8.54
N HIS A 404 20.48 -21.87 7.84
CA HIS A 404 20.85 -21.56 6.46
C HIS A 404 22.34 -21.20 6.33
N ALA A 405 22.86 -20.35 7.22
CA ALA A 405 24.27 -19.96 7.24
C ALA A 405 25.22 -21.17 7.30
N ARG A 406 25.03 -22.07 8.28
CA ARG A 406 25.84 -23.29 8.43
C ARG A 406 25.71 -24.24 7.23
N LYS A 407 24.51 -24.38 6.64
CA LYS A 407 24.27 -25.31 5.52
C LYS A 407 24.85 -24.83 4.18
N TYR A 408 24.81 -23.52 3.91
CA TYR A 408 25.10 -22.98 2.57
C TYR A 408 26.30 -22.02 2.50
N LEU A 409 26.80 -21.50 3.61
CA LEU A 409 27.88 -20.49 3.64
C LEU A 409 29.18 -20.96 4.32
N GLN A 410 29.21 -22.19 4.86
CA GLN A 410 30.38 -22.79 5.52
C GLN A 410 31.00 -21.89 6.62
N LEU A 411 30.12 -21.35 7.48
CA LEU A 411 30.43 -20.61 8.70
C LEU A 411 30.13 -21.45 9.95
#